data_AF-A0A1Q8AV71-F1
#
_entry.id   AF-A0A1Q8AV71-F1
#
_cell.length_a   1.000
_cell.length_b   1.000
_cell.length_c   1.000
_cell.angle_alpha   90.00
_cell.angle_beta   90.00
_cell.angle_gamma   90.00
#
_symmetry.space_group_name_H-M   'P 1'
#
loop_
_entity.id
_entity.type
_entity.pdbx_description
1 polymer ?
#
loop_
_entity_poly.entity_id
_entity_poly.type
_entity_poly.pdbx_seq_one_letter_code
_entity_poly.pdbx_strand_id
1 'polypeptide(L)' 'MGLEDIELAPGFVREVVDAYESWEGKETVPMKIQELMMVLNIEVSRLYKRDVRPQESDKPKIIVLKDARLD' A
#
# COMPACT_ATOMS: atom_id res chain seq x y z
N MET A 1 -6.19 -30.68 6.38
CA MET A 1 -6.97 -29.58 5.78
C MET A 1 -6.09 -28.99 4.70
N GLY A 2 -6.41 -29.30 3.44
CA GLY A 2 -5.65 -28.82 2.28
C GLY A 2 -5.77 -27.31 2.21
N LEU A 3 -4.69 -26.62 2.51
CA LEU A 3 -4.48 -25.24 2.10
C LEU A 3 -3.97 -25.31 0.67
N GLU A 4 -4.85 -25.69 -0.25
CA GLU A 4 -4.63 -25.42 -1.68
C GLU A 4 -4.60 -23.89 -1.77
N ASP A 5 -3.55 -23.33 -2.37
CA ASP A 5 -3.27 -21.89 -2.38
C ASP A 5 -4.51 -21.08 -2.79
N ILE A 6 -5.26 -20.57 -1.81
CA ILE A 6 -6.37 -19.66 -2.07
C ILE A 6 -5.73 -18.31 -2.32
N GLU A 7 -5.78 -17.85 -3.57
CA GLU A 7 -5.52 -16.45 -3.87
C GLU A 7 -6.48 -15.60 -3.04
N LEU A 8 -5.93 -14.85 -2.08
CA LEU A 8 -6.73 -14.01 -1.21
C LEU A 8 -7.24 -12.81 -2.01
N ALA A 9 -8.56 -12.66 -2.09
CA ALA A 9 -9.17 -11.49 -2.73
C ALA A 9 -8.66 -10.20 -2.03
N PRO A 10 -8.19 -9.18 -2.77
CA PRO A 10 -7.58 -7.99 -2.16
C PRO A 10 -8.47 -7.27 -1.13
N GLY A 11 -9.79 -7.24 -1.38
CA GLY A 11 -10.77 -6.69 -0.45
C GLY A 11 -10.83 -7.45 0.88
N PHE A 12 -10.79 -8.79 0.82
CA PHE A 12 -10.75 -9.63 2.01
C PHE A 12 -9.47 -9.42 2.82
N VAL A 13 -8.30 -9.33 2.15
CA VAL A 13 -7.03 -9.07 2.84
C VAL A 13 -7.07 -7.73 3.59
N ARG A 14 -7.67 -6.70 2.97
CA ARG A 14 -7.84 -5.40 3.62
C ARG A 14 -8.69 -5.50 4.89
N GLU A 15 -9.85 -6.17 4.82
CA GLU A 15 -10.72 -6.35 5.98
C GLU A 15 -10.00 -7.08 7.12
N VAL A 16 -9.17 -8.08 6.81
CA VAL A 16 -8.35 -8.79 7.79
C VAL A 16 -7.31 -7.87 8.42
N VAL A 17 -6.61 -7.05 7.64
CA VAL A 17 -5.62 -6.09 8.15
C VAL A 17 -6.30 -5.03 9.03
N ASP A 18 -7.43 -4.47 8.60
CA ASP A 18 -8.18 -3.46 9.36
C ASP A 18 -8.71 -4.04 10.70
N ALA A 19 -9.17 -5.29 10.68
CA ALA A 19 -9.57 -6.02 11.89
C ALA A 19 -8.38 -6.27 12.83
N TYR A 20 -7.22 -6.65 12.29
CA TYR A 20 -6.01 -6.86 13.08
C TYR A 20 -5.51 -5.57 13.73
N GLU A 21 -5.54 -4.44 13.00
CA GLU A 21 -5.07 -3.15 13.52
C GLU A 21 -5.91 -2.62 14.68
N SER A 22 -7.21 -2.92 14.67
CA SER A 22 -8.17 -2.55 15.71
C SER A 22 -8.27 -3.56 16.86
N TRP A 23 -7.54 -4.67 16.79
CA TRP A 23 -7.57 -5.70 17.81
C TRP A 23 -6.90 -5.22 19.12
N GLU A 24 -7.68 -5.15 20.19
CA GLU A 24 -7.19 -4.93 21.55
C GLU A 24 -6.22 -6.03 22.01
N GLY A 25 -5.01 -5.65 22.41
CA GLY A 25 -3.98 -6.60 22.80
C GLY A 25 -3.17 -7.17 21.65
N LYS A 26 -3.18 -6.55 20.46
CA LYS A 26 -2.41 -7.01 19.28
C LYS A 26 -0.92 -7.20 19.55
N GLU A 27 -0.36 -6.45 20.50
CA GLU A 27 1.02 -6.57 20.96
C GLU A 27 1.34 -7.94 21.60
N THR A 28 0.32 -8.65 22.08
CA THR A 28 0.46 -9.98 22.71
C THR A 28 0.35 -11.13 21.69
N VAL A 29 -0.04 -10.82 20.45
CA VAL A 29 -0.17 -11.80 19.38
C VAL A 29 1.20 -12.41 19.05
N PRO A 30 1.29 -13.73 18.76
CA PRO A 30 2.56 -14.36 18.41
C PRO A 30 3.27 -13.66 17.25
N MET A 31 4.60 -13.51 17.35
CA MET A 31 5.43 -12.79 16.37
C MET A 31 5.14 -13.18 14.91
N LYS A 32 4.98 -14.49 14.63
CA LYS A 32 4.67 -14.97 13.27
C LYS A 32 3.38 -14.40 12.69
N ILE A 33 2.37 -14.17 13.51
CA ILE A 33 1.12 -13.55 13.06
C ILE A 33 1.33 -12.06 12.82
N GLN A 34 2.12 -11.38 13.64
CA GLN A 34 2.48 -9.98 13.41
C GLN A 34 3.24 -9.82 12.06
N GLU A 35 4.20 -10.70 11.81
CA GLU A 35 4.95 -10.77 10.55
C GLU A 35 4.02 -11.03 9.36
N LEU A 36 3.08 -11.97 9.49
CA LEU A 36 2.07 -12.24 8.47
C LEU A 36 1.25 -10.98 8.15
N MET A 37 0.75 -10.29 9.18
CA MET A 37 -0.06 -9.08 9.00
C MET A 37 0.73 -7.94 8.36
N MET A 38 2.01 -7.82 8.67
CA MET A 38 2.92 -6.88 8.00
C MET A 38 3.04 -7.20 6.50
N VAL A 39 3.23 -8.47 6.13
CA VAL A 39 3.31 -8.89 4.71
C VAL A 39 2.01 -8.59 3.98
N LEU A 40 0.87 -8.92 4.58
CA LEU A 40 -0.46 -8.64 4.00
C LEU A 40 -0.69 -7.13 3.81
N ASN A 41 -0.28 -6.30 4.77
CA ASN A 41 -0.40 -4.84 4.68
C ASN A 41 0.48 -4.26 3.55
N ILE A 42 1.69 -4.78 3.34
CA ILE A 42 2.55 -4.40 2.21
C ILE A 42 1.88 -4.76 0.89
N GLU A 43 1.32 -5.96 0.77
CA GLU A 43 0.70 -6.42 -0.47
C GLU A 43 -0.55 -5.60 -0.82
N VAL A 44 -1.43 -5.36 0.15
CA VAL A 44 -2.59 -4.45 -0.01
C VAL A 44 -2.13 -3.05 -0.40
N SER A 45 -1.15 -2.49 0.31
CA SER A 45 -0.60 -1.17 -0.01
C SER A 45 -0.04 -1.09 -1.42
N ARG A 46 0.65 -2.13 -1.89
CA ARG A 46 1.24 -2.18 -3.24
C ARG A 46 0.17 -2.26 -4.31
N LEU A 47 -0.85 -3.08 -4.12
CA LEU A 47 -1.95 -3.26 -5.06
C LEU A 47 -2.79 -1.97 -5.17
N TYR A 48 -3.12 -1.34 -4.04
CA TYR A 48 -4.00 -0.16 -4.04
C TYR A 48 -3.28 1.18 -4.25
N LYS A 49 -2.00 1.34 -3.86
CA LYS A 49 -1.26 2.58 -4.17
C LYS A 49 -0.93 2.72 -5.66
N ARG A 50 -0.93 1.62 -6.41
CA ARG A 50 -0.71 1.65 -7.87
C ARG A 50 -1.90 2.26 -8.64
N ASP A 51 -3.10 2.22 -8.06
CA ASP A 51 -4.29 2.86 -8.61
C ASP A 51 -4.42 4.35 -8.24
N VAL A 52 -3.53 4.85 -7.38
CA VAL A 52 -3.29 6.30 -7.29
C VAL A 52 -2.50 6.67 -8.54
N ARG A 53 -3.22 6.86 -9.66
CA ARG A 53 -2.69 7.55 -10.84
C ARG A 53 -1.91 8.77 -10.32
N PRO A 54 -0.69 9.04 -10.82
CA PRO A 54 -0.04 10.31 -10.53
C PRO A 54 -1.06 11.39 -10.83
N GLN A 55 -1.52 12.14 -9.82
CA GLN A 55 -2.32 13.32 -10.09
C GLN A 55 -1.49 14.17 -11.05
N GLU A 56 -2.08 14.67 -12.14
CA GLU A 56 -1.33 15.44 -13.14
C GLU A 56 -0.59 16.65 -12.53
N SER A 57 -0.93 17.03 -11.29
CA SER A 57 -0.23 18.01 -10.46
C SER A 57 1.18 17.63 -10.01
N ASP A 58 1.55 16.34 -10.01
CA ASP A 58 2.88 15.86 -9.64
C ASP A 58 3.87 15.82 -10.82
N LYS A 59 3.41 16.19 -12.03
CA LYS A 59 4.34 16.46 -13.14
C LYS A 59 5.19 17.66 -12.73
N PRO A 60 6.53 17.56 -12.69
CA PRO A 60 7.37 18.72 -12.43
C PRO A 60 7.01 19.79 -13.47
N LYS A 61 6.50 20.94 -13.01
CA LYS A 61 6.28 22.10 -13.88
C LYS A 61 7.63 22.47 -14.46
N ILE A 62 7.87 22.09 -15.71
CA ILE A 62 9.01 22.57 -16.46
C ILE A 62 8.84 24.09 -16.54
N ILE A 63 9.59 24.82 -15.71
CA ILE A 63 9.68 26.27 -15.81
C ILE A 63 10.52 26.52 -17.06
N VAL A 64 9.85 26.76 -18.19
CA VAL A 64 10.53 27.27 -19.38
C VAL A 64 10.95 28.69 -19.05
N LEU A 65 12.22 28.87 -18.68
CA LEU A 65 12.84 30.18 -18.55
C LEU A 65 12.91 30.79 -19.96
N LYS A 66 11.86 31.53 -20.34
CA LYS A 66 11.93 32.42 -21.49
C LYS A 66 12.81 33.60 -21.08
N ASP A 67 13.73 33.94 -21.99
CA ASP A 67 14.64 35.08 -21.97
C ASP A 67 16.03 34.82 -21.39
N ALA A 68 16.84 34.15 -22.19
CA ALA A 68 18.25 34.54 -22.37
C ALA A 68 18.37 35.22 -23.75
N ARG A 69 17.93 36.48 -23.84
CA ARG A 69 18.37 37.34 -24.94
C ARG A 69 19.79 37.79 -24.61
N LEU A 70 20.74 37.35 -25.41
CA LEU A 70 22.09 37.92 -25.47
C LEU A 70 22.01 39.03 -26.52
N ASP A 71 21.91 40.28 -26.05
CA ASP A 71 22.29 41.46 -26.83
C ASP A 71 23.79 41.72 -26.62
#